data_AF-A0A927RDJ6-F1
#
_entry.id   AF-A0A927RDJ6-F1
#
_cell.length_a   1.000
_cell.length_b   1.000
_cell.length_c   1.000
_cell.angle_alpha   90.00
_cell.angle_beta   90.00
_cell.angle_gamma   90.00
#
_symmetry.space_group_name_H-M   'P 1'
#
loop_
_entity.id
_entity.type
_entity.pdbx_description
1 polymer ?
#
loop_
_entity_poly.entity_id
_entity_poly.type
_entity_poly.pdbx_seq_one_letter_code
_entity_poly.pdbx_strand_id
1 'polypeptide(L)'
;MVMVMDIDTGSSGGGAGFAHPLLAWLADVGAGIDAAIECPTLSLPLGEYESALREIAVCEARLASLRLSLTRQADLNEVRKLTGAANTAGWVQQVTRAGRREASVSVRLAKALDQTIQATGRALGESEISLGQAQVIERGHRTCQMVCVWRSTIELKEYTGVHDR
;
A
#
# COMPACT_ATOMS: atom_id res chain seq x y z
N MET A 1 -18.70 -19.85 24.50
CA MET A 1 -17.98 -21.13 24.42
C MET A 1 -17.39 -21.22 23.02
N VAL A 2 -16.23 -20.59 22.81
CA VAL A 2 -15.52 -20.60 21.52
C VAL A 2 -14.46 -21.68 21.64
N MET A 3 -14.59 -22.71 20.82
CA MET A 3 -13.65 -23.82 20.74
C MET A 3 -12.42 -23.30 20.00
N VAL A 4 -11.36 -22.99 20.75
CA VAL A 4 -10.04 -22.75 20.20
C VAL A 4 -9.50 -24.11 19.77
N MET A 5 -9.22 -24.27 18.48
CA MET A 5 -8.48 -25.43 17.98
C MET A 5 -7.03 -25.31 18.45
N ASP A 6 -6.63 -26.23 19.31
CA ASP A 6 -5.24 -26.49 19.68
C ASP A 6 -4.45 -26.88 18.42
N ILE A 7 -3.43 -26.08 18.10
CA ILE A 7 -2.38 -26.48 17.16
C ILE A 7 -1.28 -27.13 17.99
N ASP A 8 -1.24 -28.46 17.93
CA ASP A 8 -0.13 -29.26 18.43
C ASP A 8 1.17 -28.81 17.76
N THR A 9 2.03 -28.15 18.55
CA THR A 9 3.40 -27.80 18.15
C THR A 9 4.36 -28.70 18.89
N GLY A 10 4.48 -29.93 18.38
CA GLY A 10 5.42 -30.94 18.86
C GLY A 10 6.55 -31.23 17.86
N SER A 11 7.75 -30.77 18.22
CA SER A 11 9.06 -31.39 17.90
C SER A 11 9.67 -31.22 16.50
N SER A 12 10.80 -30.51 16.41
CA SER A 12 12.15 -31.14 16.45
C SER A 12 13.18 -30.18 15.85
N GLY A 13 14.29 -29.98 16.58
CA GLY A 13 15.29 -28.96 16.30
C GLY A 13 16.11 -29.16 15.02
N GLY A 14 16.34 -28.03 14.35
CA GLY A 14 17.37 -27.79 13.36
C GLY A 14 17.38 -26.30 13.07
N GLY A 15 18.48 -25.59 13.37
CA GLY A 15 18.55 -24.12 13.26
C GLY A 15 18.38 -23.63 11.82
N ALA A 16 17.15 -23.42 11.39
CA ALA A 16 16.79 -22.64 10.23
C ALA A 16 16.51 -21.21 10.70
N GLY A 17 17.22 -20.23 10.17
CA GLY A 17 16.96 -18.82 10.47
C GLY A 17 15.47 -18.54 10.30
N PHE A 18 14.81 -18.12 11.37
CA PHE A 18 13.38 -17.85 11.35
C PHE A 18 13.12 -16.69 10.39
N ALA A 19 12.78 -17.02 9.14
CA ALA A 19 12.19 -16.06 8.23
C ALA A 19 10.95 -15.48 8.93
N HIS A 20 10.86 -14.15 8.95
CA HIS A 20 9.73 -13.46 9.55
C HIS A 20 8.41 -14.06 8.98
N PRO A 21 7.37 -14.34 9.78
CA PRO A 21 6.15 -15.03 9.31
C PRO A 21 5.52 -14.39 8.07
N LEU A 22 5.60 -13.07 7.95
CA LEU A 22 5.18 -12.32 6.76
C LEU A 22 5.89 -12.79 5.46
N LEU A 23 7.20 -13.07 5.52
CA LEU A 23 7.99 -13.51 4.37
C LEU A 23 7.64 -14.94 3.97
N ALA A 24 7.38 -15.82 4.95
CA ALA A 24 6.89 -17.17 4.69
C ALA A 24 5.52 -17.11 3.98
N TRP A 25 4.59 -16.32 4.53
CA TRP A 25 3.27 -16.13 3.91
C TRP A 25 3.35 -15.55 2.49
N LEU A 26 4.24 -14.58 2.23
CA LEU A 26 4.44 -14.03 0.89
C LEU A 26 4.99 -15.08 -0.09
N ALA A 27 5.82 -16.01 0.38
CA ALA A 27 6.31 -17.12 -0.45
C ALA A 27 5.16 -18.07 -0.81
N ASP A 28 4.28 -18.39 0.13
CA ASP A 28 3.11 -19.23 -0.10
C ASP A 28 2.14 -18.58 -1.11
N VAL A 29 1.91 -17.26 -0.99
CA VAL A 29 1.13 -16.49 -1.97
C VAL A 29 1.75 -16.55 -3.36
N GLY A 30 3.08 -16.40 -3.47
CA GLY A 30 3.79 -16.50 -4.73
C GLY A 30 3.60 -17.87 -5.40
N ALA A 31 3.80 -18.95 -4.64
CA ALA A 31 3.58 -20.31 -5.13
C ALA A 31 2.12 -20.56 -5.58
N GLY A 32 1.15 -20.00 -4.86
CA GLY A 32 -0.26 -20.08 -5.24
C GLY A 32 -0.58 -19.33 -6.54
N ILE A 33 0.05 -18.17 -6.76
CA ILE A 33 -0.07 -17.41 -8.02
C ILE A 33 0.55 -18.18 -9.18
N ASP A 34 1.75 -18.76 -8.99
CA ASP A 34 2.41 -19.54 -10.03
C ASP A 34 1.55 -20.74 -10.46
N ALA A 35 0.98 -21.46 -9.49
CA ALA A 35 0.04 -22.55 -9.77
C ALA A 35 -1.23 -22.08 -10.50
N ALA A 36 -1.74 -20.89 -10.18
CA ALA A 36 -2.91 -20.31 -10.85
C ALA A 36 -2.60 -19.89 -12.30
N ILE A 37 -1.39 -19.38 -12.57
CA ILE A 37 -0.93 -19.01 -13.92
C ILE A 37 -0.79 -20.26 -14.81
N GLU A 38 -0.35 -21.39 -14.23
CA GLU A 38 -0.25 -22.66 -14.95
C GLU A 38 -1.62 -23.30 -15.24
N CYS A 39 -2.71 -22.82 -14.63
CA CYS A 39 -4.05 -23.35 -14.83
C CYS A 39 -4.66 -22.88 -16.18
N PRO A 40 -5.16 -23.79 -17.04
CA PRO A 40 -5.78 -23.40 -18.30
C PRO A 40 -7.05 -22.55 -18.13
N THR A 41 -6.96 -21.26 -18.47
CA THR A 41 -8.09 -20.30 -18.42
C THR A 41 -9.19 -20.58 -19.45
N LEU A 42 -8.94 -21.46 -20.41
CA LEU A 42 -9.90 -21.93 -21.42
C LEU A 42 -10.94 -22.89 -20.85
N SER A 43 -10.72 -23.44 -19.65
CA SER A 43 -11.66 -24.31 -18.96
C SER A 43 -12.61 -23.55 -18.03
N LEU A 44 -12.47 -22.23 -17.91
CA LEU A 44 -13.33 -21.41 -17.07
C LEU A 44 -14.70 -21.20 -17.75
N PRO A 45 -15.83 -21.53 -17.09
CA PRO A 45 -17.16 -21.23 -17.60
C PRO A 45 -17.35 -19.72 -17.83
N LEU A 46 -18.09 -19.35 -18.87
CA LEU A 46 -18.32 -17.95 -19.25
C LEU A 46 -18.91 -17.08 -18.12
N GLY A 47 -19.65 -17.67 -17.18
CA GLY A 47 -20.20 -16.98 -16.02
C GLY A 47 -19.22 -16.77 -14.85
N GLU A 48 -18.06 -17.42 -14.87
CA GLU A 48 -17.09 -17.38 -13.77
C GLU A 48 -15.97 -16.36 -13.98
N TYR A 49 -15.81 -15.83 -15.20
CA TYR A 49 -14.84 -14.78 -15.50
C TYR A 49 -15.06 -13.51 -14.68
N GLU A 50 -16.32 -13.10 -14.47
CA GLU A 50 -16.62 -11.91 -13.67
C GLU A 50 -16.19 -12.10 -12.21
N SER A 51 -16.56 -13.24 -11.61
CA SER A 51 -16.17 -13.58 -10.25
C SER A 51 -14.65 -13.66 -10.11
N ALA A 52 -13.96 -14.30 -11.05
CA ALA A 52 -12.50 -14.40 -11.04
C ALA A 52 -11.82 -13.02 -11.12
N LEU A 53 -12.26 -12.14 -12.04
CA LEU A 53 -11.72 -10.79 -12.15
C LEU A 53 -11.99 -9.95 -10.89
N ARG A 54 -13.16 -10.10 -10.28
CA ARG A 54 -13.52 -9.42 -9.05
C ARG A 54 -12.63 -9.86 -7.88
N GLU A 55 -12.43 -11.16 -7.71
CA GLU A 55 -11.56 -11.70 -6.64
C GLU A 55 -10.10 -11.29 -6.85
N ILE A 56 -9.61 -11.28 -8.10
CA ILE A 56 -8.27 -10.75 -8.41
C ILE A 56 -8.17 -9.28 -7.99
N ALA A 57 -9.15 -8.44 -8.35
CA ALA A 57 -9.14 -7.03 -7.98
C ALA A 57 -9.16 -6.81 -6.45
N VAL A 58 -9.91 -7.65 -5.71
CA VAL A 58 -9.92 -7.63 -4.24
C VAL A 58 -8.54 -7.98 -3.67
N CYS A 59 -7.91 -9.04 -4.19
CA CYS A 59 -6.56 -9.45 -3.81
C CYS A 59 -5.52 -8.36 -4.13
N GLU A 60 -5.58 -7.75 -5.32
CA GLU A 60 -4.72 -6.65 -5.71
C GLU A 60 -4.84 -5.45 -4.77
N ALA A 61 -6.06 -5.07 -4.38
CA ALA A 61 -6.30 -3.98 -3.45
C ALA A 61 -5.68 -4.25 -2.06
N ARG A 62 -5.83 -5.47 -1.53
CA ARG A 62 -5.26 -5.88 -0.24
C ARG A 62 -3.73 -5.92 -0.28
N LEU A 63 -3.16 -6.51 -1.33
CA LEU A 63 -1.72 -6.56 -1.52
C LEU A 63 -1.14 -5.16 -1.73
N ALA A 64 -1.84 -4.28 -2.44
CA ALA A 64 -1.45 -2.89 -2.58
C ALA A 64 -1.47 -2.15 -1.23
N SER A 65 -2.50 -2.37 -0.40
CA SER A 65 -2.58 -1.82 0.96
C SER A 65 -1.40 -2.28 1.82
N LEU A 66 -1.10 -3.59 1.83
CA LEU A 66 0.04 -4.16 2.55
C LEU A 66 1.37 -3.57 2.07
N ARG A 67 1.57 -3.47 0.75
CA ARG A 67 2.77 -2.87 0.16
C ARG A 67 2.94 -1.41 0.61
N LEU A 68 1.88 -0.61 0.60
CA LEU A 68 1.92 0.79 1.02
C LEU A 68 2.20 0.91 2.53
N SER A 69 1.66 0.03 3.36
CA SER A 69 1.97 -0.06 4.79
C SER A 69 3.46 -0.36 5.04
N LEU A 70 4.01 -1.37 4.37
CA LEU A 70 5.45 -1.69 4.45
C LEU A 70 6.32 -0.54 3.94
N THR A 71 5.90 0.12 2.85
CA THR A 71 6.59 1.30 2.32
C THR A 71 6.60 2.44 3.35
N ARG A 72 5.49 2.65 4.06
CA ARG A 72 5.39 3.64 5.13
C ARG A 72 6.30 3.30 6.31
N GLN A 73 6.33 2.04 6.72
CA GLN A 73 7.21 1.56 7.78
C GLN A 73 8.70 1.68 7.38
N ALA A 74 9.04 1.38 6.12
CA ALA A 74 10.40 1.57 5.63
C ALA A 74 10.83 3.04 5.59
N ASP A 75 9.90 3.95 5.31
CA ASP A 75 10.14 5.40 5.39
C ASP A 75 10.39 5.85 6.83
N LEU A 76 9.58 5.37 7.79
CA LEU A 76 9.73 5.65 9.23
C LEU A 76 11.06 5.14 9.80
N ASN A 77 11.43 3.92 9.43
CA ASN A 77 12.66 3.29 9.90
C ASN A 77 13.90 3.75 9.10
N GLU A 78 13.72 4.70 8.18
CA GLU A 78 14.77 5.25 7.33
C GLU A 78 15.65 4.19 6.65
N VAL A 79 15.04 3.11 6.16
CA VAL A 79 15.73 1.95 5.54
C VAL A 79 16.70 2.39 4.43
N ARG A 80 16.42 3.53 3.78
CA ARG A 80 17.32 4.20 2.83
C ARG A 80 18.76 4.38 3.34
N LYS A 81 18.94 4.64 4.65
CA LYS A 81 20.25 4.87 5.29
C LYS A 81 21.06 3.58 5.36
N LEU A 82 20.39 2.43 5.49
CA LEU A 82 21.02 1.11 5.51
C LEU A 82 21.41 0.64 4.10
N THR A 83 20.62 1.00 3.09
CA THR A 83 20.81 0.52 1.72
C THR A 83 21.59 1.49 0.81
N GLY A 84 21.96 2.67 1.31
CA GLY A 84 22.66 3.70 0.53
C GLY A 84 21.78 4.40 -0.53
N ALA A 85 20.45 4.32 -0.41
CA ALA A 85 19.54 4.98 -1.33
C ALA A 85 19.41 6.48 -0.98
N ALA A 86 19.38 7.34 -2.00
CA ALA A 86 19.29 8.80 -1.81
C ALA A 86 18.00 9.23 -1.07
N ASN A 87 16.90 8.52 -1.32
CA ASN A 87 15.64 8.72 -0.62
C ASN A 87 14.82 7.42 -0.65
N THR A 88 13.73 7.37 0.13
CA THR A 88 12.87 6.19 0.25
C THR A 88 12.23 5.80 -1.10
N ALA A 89 11.91 6.76 -1.97
CA ALA A 89 11.39 6.46 -3.30
C ALA A 89 12.44 5.79 -4.20
N GLY A 90 13.71 6.18 -4.09
CA GLY A 90 14.83 5.51 -4.76
C GLY A 90 15.03 4.08 -4.26
N TRP A 91 14.87 3.85 -2.95
CA TRP A 91 14.87 2.50 -2.38
C TRP A 91 13.72 1.64 -2.90
N VAL A 92 12.48 2.17 -2.89
CA VAL A 92 11.31 1.47 -3.46
C VAL A 92 11.54 1.15 -4.93
N GLN A 93 12.06 2.11 -5.71
CA GLN A 93 12.38 1.93 -7.12
C GLN A 93 13.33 0.74 -7.34
N GLN A 94 14.38 0.62 -6.50
CA GLN A 94 15.35 -0.47 -6.58
C GLN A 94 14.73 -1.82 -6.22
N VAL A 95 13.94 -1.88 -5.14
CA VAL A 95 13.38 -3.14 -4.63
C VAL A 95 12.24 -3.66 -5.50
N THR A 96 11.34 -2.78 -5.96
CA THR A 96 10.15 -3.19 -6.73
C THR A 96 10.37 -3.11 -8.24
N ARG A 97 11.54 -2.67 -8.70
CA ARG A 97 11.85 -2.37 -10.12
C ARG A 97 10.86 -1.41 -10.79
N ALA A 98 10.12 -0.63 -9.98
CA ALA A 98 9.11 0.30 -10.47
C ALA A 98 9.75 1.50 -11.17
N GLY A 99 8.96 2.21 -11.98
CA GLY A 99 9.40 3.48 -12.55
C GLY A 99 9.61 4.55 -11.47
N ARG A 100 10.50 5.53 -11.69
CA ARG A 100 10.76 6.62 -10.73
C ARG A 100 9.48 7.35 -10.28
N ARG A 101 8.60 7.66 -11.24
CA ARG A 101 7.32 8.35 -10.97
C ARG A 101 6.41 7.49 -10.10
N GLU A 102 6.32 6.20 -10.39
CA GLU A 102 5.48 5.25 -9.68
C GLU A 102 5.97 5.03 -8.23
N ALA A 103 7.28 4.90 -8.03
CA ALA A 103 7.87 4.80 -6.70
C ALA A 103 7.61 6.06 -5.87
N SER A 104 7.77 7.24 -6.48
CA SER A 104 7.47 8.53 -5.81
C SER A 104 5.99 8.67 -5.45
N VAL A 105 5.08 8.28 -6.35
CA VAL A 105 3.63 8.27 -6.09
C VAL A 105 3.29 7.29 -4.98
N SER A 106 3.91 6.09 -4.97
CA SER A 106 3.68 5.07 -3.93
C SER A 106 4.10 5.54 -2.55
N VAL A 107 5.30 6.12 -2.40
CA VAL A 107 5.77 6.66 -1.11
C VAL A 107 4.89 7.81 -0.63
N ARG A 108 4.48 8.70 -1.55
CA ARG A 108 3.57 9.81 -1.21
C ARG A 108 2.21 9.31 -0.75
N LEU A 109 1.63 8.36 -1.51
CA LEU A 109 0.35 7.75 -1.16
C LEU A 109 0.44 7.05 0.20
N ALA A 110 1.48 6.25 0.44
CA ALA A 110 1.71 5.59 1.72
C ALA A 110 1.73 6.58 2.90
N LYS A 111 2.39 7.73 2.73
CA LYS A 111 2.40 8.80 3.74
C LYS A 111 1.02 9.44 3.91
N ALA A 112 0.31 9.71 2.82
CA ALA A 112 -1.01 10.33 2.87
C ALA A 112 -2.05 9.42 3.55
N LEU A 113 -2.04 8.11 3.25
CA LEU A 113 -2.93 7.13 3.89
C LEU A 113 -2.71 7.03 5.41
N ASP A 114 -1.46 7.16 5.86
CA ASP A 114 -1.13 7.12 7.29
C ASP A 114 -1.50 8.43 8.02
N GLN A 115 -1.37 9.59 7.36
CA GLN A 115 -1.41 10.89 8.03
C GLN A 115 -2.66 11.72 7.75
N THR A 116 -3.12 11.78 6.49
CA THR A 116 -4.11 12.79 6.06
C THR A 116 -5.41 12.19 5.56
N ILE A 117 -5.37 11.00 4.95
CA ILE A 117 -6.53 10.33 4.33
C ILE A 117 -6.68 8.89 4.84
N GLN A 118 -6.71 8.74 6.17
CA GLN A 118 -6.78 7.44 6.86
C GLN A 118 -8.03 6.63 6.51
N ALA A 119 -9.18 7.30 6.29
CA ALA A 119 -10.41 6.64 5.85
C ALA A 119 -10.22 5.93 4.48
N THR A 120 -9.52 6.57 3.56
CA THR A 120 -9.14 5.97 2.26
C THR A 120 -8.21 4.77 2.45
N GLY A 121 -7.32 4.82 3.45
CA GLY A 121 -6.42 3.71 3.77
C GLY A 121 -7.18 2.47 4.26
N ARG A 122 -8.19 2.67 5.11
CA ARG A 122 -9.09 1.60 5.55
C ARG A 122 -9.91 1.02 4.40
N ALA A 123 -10.55 1.87 3.61
CA ALA A 123 -11.33 1.43 2.45
C ALA A 123 -10.50 0.62 1.44
N LEU A 124 -9.21 0.97 1.25
CA LEU A 124 -8.30 0.19 0.40
C LEU A 124 -7.95 -1.17 1.03
N GLY A 125 -7.75 -1.23 2.35
CA GLY A 125 -7.50 -2.48 3.07
C GLY A 125 -8.72 -3.42 3.13
N GLU A 126 -9.91 -2.84 3.16
CA GLU A 126 -11.21 -3.55 3.12
C GLU A 126 -11.62 -3.92 1.67
N SER A 127 -10.84 -3.51 0.67
CA SER A 127 -11.09 -3.71 -0.77
C SER A 127 -12.35 -3.02 -1.31
N GLU A 128 -12.84 -1.98 -0.63
CA GLU A 128 -13.97 -1.16 -1.09
C GLU A 128 -13.57 -0.24 -2.25
N ILE A 129 -12.27 0.09 -2.35
CA ILE A 129 -11.70 0.91 -3.41
C ILE A 129 -10.45 0.28 -4.01
N SER A 130 -10.18 0.58 -5.27
CA SER A 130 -8.95 0.18 -5.95
C SER A 130 -7.78 1.12 -5.65
N LEU A 131 -6.55 0.65 -5.89
CA LEU A 131 -5.34 1.47 -5.79
C LEU A 131 -5.42 2.72 -6.67
N GLY A 132 -6.00 2.59 -7.87
CA GLY A 132 -6.20 3.71 -8.79
C GLY A 132 -7.12 4.78 -8.21
N GLN A 133 -8.24 4.37 -7.58
CA GLN A 133 -9.15 5.29 -6.89
C GLN A 133 -8.46 5.98 -5.71
N ALA A 134 -7.70 5.25 -4.89
CA ALA A 134 -6.93 5.84 -3.79
C ALA A 134 -5.93 6.91 -4.28
N GLN A 135 -5.25 6.68 -5.41
CA GLN A 135 -4.35 7.68 -6.01
C GLN A 135 -5.10 8.93 -6.52
N VAL A 136 -6.30 8.77 -7.07
CA VAL A 136 -7.14 9.90 -7.50
C VAL A 136 -7.59 10.71 -6.29
N ILE A 137 -8.01 10.06 -5.21
CA ILE A 137 -8.41 10.71 -3.97
C ILE A 137 -7.24 11.49 -3.36
N GLU A 138 -6.03 10.91 -3.29
CA GLU A 138 -4.83 11.62 -2.82
C GLU A 138 -4.53 12.87 -3.67
N ARG A 139 -4.61 12.73 -4.99
CA ARG A 139 -4.37 13.85 -5.91
C ARG A 139 -5.39 14.97 -5.73
N GLY A 140 -6.67 14.61 -5.59
CA GLY A 140 -7.77 15.54 -5.34
C GLY A 140 -7.57 16.27 -4.00
N HIS A 141 -7.36 15.50 -2.93
CA HIS A 141 -7.09 16.02 -1.58
C HIS A 141 -5.93 17.03 -1.58
N ARG A 142 -4.80 16.70 -2.22
CA ARG A 142 -3.63 17.58 -2.31
C ARG A 142 -3.94 18.89 -3.05
N THR A 143 -4.72 18.82 -4.12
CA THR A 143 -5.12 20.01 -4.89
C THR A 143 -5.99 20.93 -4.04
N CYS A 144 -6.99 20.37 -3.34
CA CYS A 144 -7.83 21.12 -2.41
C CYS A 144 -7.01 21.73 -1.27
N GLN A 145 -6.08 20.97 -0.69
CA GLN A 145 -5.22 21.45 0.40
C GLN A 145 -4.37 22.65 -0.04
N MET A 146 -3.78 22.62 -1.24
CA MET A 146 -3.03 23.79 -1.76
C MET A 146 -3.92 25.01 -1.96
N VAL A 147 -5.14 24.83 -2.47
CA VAL A 147 -6.09 25.93 -2.65
C VAL A 147 -6.52 26.53 -1.31
N CYS A 148 -6.83 25.69 -0.31
CA CYS A 148 -7.19 26.14 1.03
C CYS A 148 -6.03 26.90 1.71
N VAL A 149 -4.80 26.39 1.61
CA VAL A 149 -3.61 27.04 2.16
C VAL A 149 -3.36 28.39 1.46
N TRP A 150 -3.48 28.43 0.14
CA TRP A 150 -3.31 29.67 -0.61
C TRP A 150 -4.37 30.71 -0.25
N ARG A 151 -5.64 30.31 -0.13
CA ARG A 151 -6.72 31.19 0.30
C ARG A 151 -6.50 31.75 1.70
N SER A 152 -6.13 30.91 2.66
CA SER A 152 -5.79 31.35 4.03
C SER A 152 -4.61 32.33 4.03
N THR A 153 -3.61 32.11 3.17
CA THR A 153 -2.45 33.02 3.06
C THR A 153 -2.84 34.39 2.50
N ILE A 154 -3.80 34.46 1.57
CA ILE A 154 -4.33 35.73 1.05
C ILE A 154 -5.15 36.45 2.11
N GLU A 155 -6.07 35.75 2.77
CA GLU A 155 -6.90 36.32 3.83
C GLU A 155 -6.00 36.88 4.96
N LEU A 156 -4.94 36.16 5.34
CA LEU A 156 -3.97 36.67 6.32
C LEU A 156 -3.23 37.94 5.85
N LYS A 157 -2.84 38.02 4.57
CA LYS A 157 -2.19 39.23 4.01
C LYS A 157 -3.14 40.42 3.99
N GLU A 158 -4.41 40.22 3.64
CA GLU A 158 -5.44 41.26 3.67
C GLU A 158 -5.68 41.76 5.09
N TYR A 159 -5.76 40.86 6.09
CA TYR A 159 -5.89 41.24 7.49
C TYR A 159 -4.68 42.01 8.04
N THR A 160 -3.45 41.63 7.66
CA THR A 160 -2.23 42.33 8.12
C THR A 160 -1.93 43.61 7.33
N GLY A 161 -2.43 43.74 6.10
CA GLY A 161 -2.24 44.91 5.24
C GLY A 161 -3.13 46.11 5.59
N VAL A 162 -4.20 45.90 6.38
CA VAL A 162 -5.07 46.98 6.89
C VAL A 162 -4.46 47.72 8.09
N HIS A 163 -3.28 47.32 8.56
CA HIS A 163 -2.57 47.97 9.69
C HIS A 163 -1.31 48.77 9.33
N ASP A 164 -0.96 48.88 8.04
CA ASP A 164 0.12 49.76 7.61
C ASP A 164 -0.31 50.60 6.40
N ARG A 165 -0.99 51.71 6.73
CA ARG A 165 -1.27 52.95 5.96
C ARG A 165 -1.43 52.88 4.44
#